data_AF-A0A2M8PQR7-F1
#
_entry.id   AF-A0A2M8PQR7-F1
#
_cell.length_a   1.000
_cell.length_b   1.000
_cell.length_c   1.000
_cell.angle_alpha   90.00
_cell.angle_beta   90.00
_cell.angle_gamma   90.00
#
_symmetry.space_group_name_H-M   'P 1'
#
loop_
_entity.id
_entity.type
_entity.pdbx_description
1 polymer ?
#
loop_
_entity_poly.entity_id
_entity_poly.type
_entity_poly.pdbx_seq_one_letter_code
_entity_poly.pdbx_strand_id
1 'polypeptide(L)'
;MTQTTEERIAAIRAKRRDKAYDHLAQYAPIWLVDEKVLLDEDAILFNVVFYHPRYGWVNRRYRYDAFADVLYQRGQHLVDEDEALEIQQQEPFIVAPTVNTVEAYGG
;
A
#
# COMPACT_ATOMS: atom_id res chain seq x y z
N MET A 1 31.94 -5.78 1.68
CA MET A 1 30.88 -6.77 1.41
C MET A 1 29.91 -6.11 0.44
N THR A 2 29.82 -6.58 -0.79
CA THR A 2 28.93 -6.01 -1.79
C THR A 2 27.53 -6.53 -1.51
N GLN A 3 26.60 -5.65 -1.14
CA GLN A 3 25.20 -6.04 -0.93
C GLN A 3 24.64 -6.59 -2.26
N THR A 4 24.01 -7.76 -2.19
CA THR A 4 23.38 -8.37 -3.38
C THR A 4 22.21 -7.50 -3.83
N THR A 5 21.86 -7.60 -5.12
CA THR A 5 20.72 -6.86 -5.68
C THR A 5 19.42 -7.17 -4.93
N GLU A 6 19.23 -8.42 -4.52
CA GLU A 6 18.05 -8.87 -3.79
C GLU A 6 17.96 -8.24 -2.39
N GLU A 7 19.07 -8.19 -1.66
CA GLU A 7 19.14 -7.52 -0.36
C GLU A 7 18.85 -6.03 -0.47
N ARG A 8 19.33 -5.37 -1.54
CA ARG A 8 19.00 -3.96 -1.83
C ARG A 8 17.51 -3.77 -2.07
N ILE A 9 16.90 -4.62 -2.92
CA ILE A 9 15.45 -4.56 -3.19
C ILE A 9 14.65 -4.74 -1.91
N ALA A 10 15.00 -5.74 -1.09
CA ALA A 10 14.33 -6.01 0.17
C ALA A 10 14.42 -4.80 1.13
N ALA A 11 15.60 -4.16 1.22
CA ALA A 11 15.79 -2.98 2.05
C ALA A 11 14.94 -1.79 1.58
N ILE A 12 14.87 -1.52 0.27
CA ILE A 12 14.04 -0.46 -0.30
C ILE A 12 12.55 -0.74 -0.03
N ARG A 13 12.11 -1.99 -0.20
CA ARG A 13 10.73 -2.40 0.07
C ARG A 13 10.35 -2.22 1.53
N ALA A 14 11.24 -2.56 2.47
CA ALA A 14 11.02 -2.37 3.89
C ALA A 14 10.82 -0.89 4.22
N LYS A 15 11.72 -0.01 3.78
CA LYS A 15 11.58 1.44 4.00
C LYS A 15 10.30 2.01 3.38
N ARG A 16 9.97 1.58 2.16
CA ARG A 16 8.72 1.95 1.47
C ARG A 16 7.51 1.53 2.29
N ARG A 17 7.52 0.31 2.85
CA ARG A 17 6.42 -0.20 3.68
C ARG A 17 6.22 0.68 4.90
N ASP A 18 7.29 0.98 5.63
CA ASP A 18 7.21 1.80 6.84
C ASP A 18 6.65 3.19 6.51
N LYS A 19 7.19 3.84 5.47
CA LYS A 19 6.73 5.17 5.04
C LYS A 19 5.28 5.19 4.55
N ALA A 20 4.90 4.17 3.78
CA ALA A 20 3.56 4.05 3.25
C ALA A 20 2.54 3.74 4.36
N TYR A 21 2.92 2.96 5.37
CA TYR A 21 2.06 2.59 6.49
C TYR A 21 1.52 3.81 7.22
N ASP A 22 2.39 4.73 7.63
CA ASP A 22 2.03 5.93 8.37
C ASP A 22 0.99 6.79 7.64
N HIS A 23 1.13 6.92 6.31
CA HIS A 23 0.23 7.71 5.50
C HIS A 23 -1.09 7.00 5.20
N LEU A 24 -1.01 5.70 4.90
CA LEU A 24 -2.12 4.97 4.30
C LEU A 24 -2.98 4.23 5.32
N ALA A 25 -2.47 3.87 6.50
CA ALA A 25 -3.19 3.02 7.48
C ALA A 25 -4.59 3.53 7.86
N GLN A 26 -4.84 4.84 7.78
CA GLN A 26 -6.17 5.45 7.98
C GLN A 26 -7.24 4.96 6.99
N TYR A 27 -6.82 4.43 5.84
CA TYR A 27 -7.69 3.89 4.79
C TYR A 27 -7.70 2.36 4.78
N ALA A 28 -7.13 1.70 5.79
CA ALA A 28 -7.10 0.25 5.84
C ALA A 28 -8.52 -0.35 5.84
N PRO A 29 -8.75 -1.47 5.14
CA PRO A 29 -7.74 -2.32 4.48
C PRO A 29 -7.24 -1.79 3.13
N ILE A 30 -6.00 -2.16 2.76
CA ILE A 30 -5.30 -1.66 1.55
C ILE A 30 -4.62 -2.81 0.83
N TRP A 31 -4.73 -2.84 -0.49
CA TRP A 31 -4.14 -3.84 -1.35
C TRP A 31 -3.04 -3.24 -2.21
N LEU A 32 -1.91 -3.92 -2.32
CA LEU A 32 -0.81 -3.55 -3.22
C LEU A 32 -1.02 -4.31 -4.54
N VAL A 33 -1.43 -3.62 -5.59
CA VAL A 33 -1.85 -4.27 -6.86
C VAL A 33 -0.79 -4.22 -7.96
N ASP A 34 0.15 -3.29 -7.88
CA ASP A 34 1.29 -3.20 -8.80
C ASP A 34 2.52 -2.68 -8.06
N GLU A 35 3.70 -3.21 -8.41
CA GLU A 35 4.98 -2.75 -7.89
C GLU A 35 6.08 -2.87 -8.95
N LYS A 36 6.82 -1.78 -9.14
CA LYS A 36 8.01 -1.72 -9.97
C LYS A 36 9.16 -1.05 -9.22
N VAL A 37 10.24 -1.80 -9.02
CA VAL A 37 11.48 -1.30 -8.42
C VAL A 37 12.35 -0.67 -9.50
N LEU A 38 12.82 0.55 -9.23
CA LEU A 38 13.73 1.34 -10.07
C LEU A 38 15.08 1.41 -9.35
N LEU A 39 15.93 0.39 -9.55
CA LEU A 39 17.20 0.25 -8.83
C LEU A 39 18.21 1.37 -9.09
N ASP A 40 18.22 1.90 -10.32
CA ASP A 40 19.14 3.00 -10.69
C ASP A 40 18.77 4.32 -10.02
N GLU A 41 17.52 4.45 -9.58
CA GLU A 41 16.97 5.65 -8.94
C GLU A 41 16.71 5.43 -7.43
N ASP A 42 17.08 4.26 -6.88
CA ASP A 42 16.71 3.79 -5.54
C ASP A 42 15.23 4.10 -5.19
N ALA A 43 14.33 3.83 -6.14
CA ALA A 43 12.92 4.20 -6.04
C ALA A 43 11.98 3.01 -6.29
N ILE A 44 10.74 3.11 -5.80
CA ILE A 44 9.66 2.16 -6.08
C ILE A 44 8.45 2.92 -6.61
N LEU A 45 7.95 2.51 -7.77
CA LEU A 45 6.61 2.87 -8.23
C LEU A 45 5.65 1.77 -7.81
N PHE A 46 4.52 2.13 -7.23
CA PHE A 46 3.53 1.13 -6.82
C PHE A 46 2.13 1.71 -6.81
N ASN A 47 1.15 0.81 -6.95
CA ASN A 47 -0.26 1.14 -6.89
C ASN A 47 -0.90 0.46 -5.69
N VAL A 48 -1.72 1.23 -4.97
CA VAL A 48 -2.54 0.70 -3.90
C VAL A 48 -4.01 0.92 -4.19
N VAL A 49 -4.82 -0.06 -3.80
CA VAL A 49 -6.28 0.02 -3.86
C VAL A 49 -6.82 0.01 -2.44
N PHE A 50 -7.76 0.90 -2.17
CA PHE A 50 -8.46 1.01 -0.88
C PHE A 50 -9.78 1.74 -1.05
N TYR A 51 -10.64 1.65 -0.03
CA TYR A 51 -11.90 2.37 0.00
C TYR A 51 -11.71 3.78 0.59
N HIS A 52 -11.96 4.81 -0.21
CA HIS A 52 -11.93 6.20 0.23
C HIS A 52 -13.32 6.68 0.66
N PRO A 53 -13.50 7.23 1.89
CA PRO A 53 -14.82 7.57 2.43
C PRO A 53 -15.69 8.49 1.57
N ARG A 54 -15.07 9.34 0.74
CA ARG A 54 -15.76 10.30 -0.14
C ARG A 54 -15.87 9.87 -1.60
N TYR A 55 -15.03 8.93 -2.03
CA TYR A 55 -14.86 8.64 -3.46
C TYR A 55 -15.15 7.18 -3.82
N GLY A 56 -15.38 6.31 -2.83
CA GLY A 56 -15.48 4.87 -3.03
C GLY A 56 -14.12 4.24 -3.26
N TRP A 57 -14.08 3.16 -4.02
CA TRP A 57 -12.84 2.45 -4.34
C TRP A 57 -11.93 3.29 -5.23
N VAL A 58 -10.66 3.40 -4.82
CA VAL A 58 -9.64 4.15 -5.56
C VAL A 58 -8.41 3.32 -5.77
N ASN A 59 -7.83 3.41 -6.96
CA ASN A 59 -6.48 2.94 -7.27
C ASN A 59 -5.58 4.17 -7.32
N ARG A 60 -4.67 4.26 -6.34
CA ARG A 60 -3.77 5.39 -6.19
C ARG A 60 -2.33 4.96 -6.46
N ARG A 61 -1.67 5.73 -7.32
CA ARG A 61 -0.28 5.51 -7.71
C ARG A 61 0.66 6.34 -6.86
N TYR A 62 1.72 5.71 -6.40
CA TYR A 62 2.78 6.32 -5.62
C TYR A 62 4.16 6.10 -6.25
N ARG A 63 5.07 7.03 -5.96
CA ARG A 63 6.51 6.86 -6.10
C ARG A 63 7.15 7.04 -4.73
N TYR A 64 7.84 6.04 -4.25
CA TYR A 64 8.72 6.15 -3.10
C TYR A 64 10.16 6.34 -3.55
N ASP A 65 10.84 7.33 -3.00
CA ASP A 65 12.27 7.60 -3.18
C ASP A 65 13.00 7.19 -1.90
N ALA A 66 13.83 6.15 -1.96
CA ALA A 66 14.49 5.59 -0.78
C ALA A 66 15.76 6.33 -0.37
N PHE A 67 16.29 7.20 -1.25
CA PHE A 67 17.42 8.07 -0.94
C PHE A 67 16.94 9.26 -0.11
N ALA A 68 15.85 9.90 -0.53
CA ALA A 68 15.26 11.04 0.17
C ALA A 68 14.27 10.65 1.29
N ASP A 69 13.84 9.39 1.34
CA ASP A 69 12.74 8.89 2.19
C ASP A 69 11.43 9.68 2.00
N VAL A 70 11.04 9.88 0.73
CA VAL A 70 9.85 10.65 0.37
C VAL A 70 8.86 9.81 -0.41
N LEU A 71 7.58 9.92 -0.05
CA LEU A 71 6.46 9.28 -0.73
C LEU A 71 5.68 10.33 -1.55
N TYR A 72 5.70 10.20 -2.87
CA TYR A 72 5.01 11.09 -3.80
C TYR A 72 3.74 10.42 -4.34
N GLN A 73 2.58 11.07 -4.18
CA GLN A 73 1.38 10.68 -4.91
C GLN A 73 1.50 11.12 -6.37
N ARG A 74 1.31 10.19 -7.32
CA ARG A 74 1.48 10.43 -8.77
C ARG A 74 0.16 10.40 -9.55
N GLY A 75 -0.96 10.13 -8.89
CA GLY A 75 -2.29 10.14 -9.49
C GLY A 75 -3.22 9.13 -8.82
N GLN A 76 -4.50 9.17 -9.18
CA GLN A 76 -5.47 8.15 -8.82
C GLN A 76 -6.59 8.05 -9.86
N HIS A 77 -7.26 6.92 -9.91
CA HIS A 77 -8.53 6.72 -10.62
C HIS A 77 -9.51 5.97 -9.73
N LEU A 78 -10.80 6.07 -10.06
CA LEU A 78 -11.84 5.28 -9.42
C LEU A 78 -11.76 3.84 -9.94
N VAL A 79 -12.05 2.91 -9.04
CA VAL A 79 -12.18 1.48 -9.33
C VAL A 79 -13.65 1.15 -9.13
N ASP A 80 -14.22 0.35 -10.03
CA ASP A 80 -15.59 -0.12 -9.86
C ASP A 80 -15.68 -1.21 -8.78
N GLU A 81 -16.90 -1.51 -8.34
CA GLU A 81 -17.09 -2.47 -7.25
C GLU A 81 -16.74 -3.90 -7.65
N ASP A 82 -16.91 -4.28 -8.91
CA ASP A 82 -16.61 -5.64 -9.39
C ASP A 82 -15.09 -5.86 -9.41
N GLU A 83 -14.32 -4.90 -9.97
CA GLU A 83 -12.85 -4.93 -9.91
C GLU A 83 -12.34 -4.92 -8.46
N ALA A 84 -12.94 -4.09 -7.59
CA ALA A 84 -12.58 -4.06 -6.18
C ALA A 84 -12.85 -5.39 -5.47
N LEU A 85 -13.91 -6.12 -5.85
CA LEU A 85 -14.23 -7.42 -5.28
C LEU A 85 -13.18 -8.47 -5.64
N GLU A 86 -12.65 -8.45 -6.87
CA GLU A 86 -11.56 -9.33 -7.29
C GLU A 86 -10.28 -9.05 -6.50
N ILE A 87 -9.95 -7.77 -6.30
CA ILE A 87 -8.78 -7.35 -5.52
C ILE A 87 -8.88 -7.79 -4.06
N GLN A 88 -10.07 -7.70 -3.46
CA GLN A 88 -10.32 -8.11 -2.08
C GLN A 88 -10.08 -9.61 -1.81
N GLN A 89 -10.01 -10.45 -2.86
CA GLN A 89 -9.67 -11.87 -2.70
C GLN A 89 -8.17 -12.08 -2.41
N GLN A 90 -7.34 -11.05 -2.60
CA GLN A 90 -5.92 -11.07 -2.29
C GLN A 90 -5.67 -10.67 -0.84
N GLU A 91 -4.51 -11.05 -0.31
CA GLU A 91 -4.09 -10.61 1.02
C GLU A 91 -3.83 -9.09 1.03
N PRO A 92 -4.42 -8.33 1.97
CA PRO A 92 -4.18 -6.91 2.06
C PRO A 92 -2.74 -6.61 2.49
N PHE A 93 -2.14 -5.63 1.83
CA PHE A 93 -0.83 -5.08 2.17
C PHE A 93 -0.82 -4.40 3.55
N ILE A 94 -1.91 -3.70 3.88
CA ILE A 94 -2.17 -3.16 5.22
C ILE A 94 -3.55 -3.64 5.66
N VAL A 95 -3.56 -4.43 6.73
CA VAL A 95 -4.78 -5.00 7.31
C VAL A 95 -5.53 -3.91 8.07
N ALA A 96 -6.86 -3.94 8.04
CA ALA A 96 -7.67 -3.10 8.92
C ALA A 96 -7.38 -3.46 10.38
N PRO A 97 -7.29 -2.48 11.30
CA PRO A 97 -7.26 -2.77 12.72
C PRO A 97 -8.57 -3.46 13.09
N THR A 98 -8.53 -4.75 13.42
CA THR A 98 -9.68 -5.46 13.97
C THR A 98 -10.01 -4.80 15.31
N VAL A 99 -11.07 -4.00 15.36
CA VAL A 99 -11.66 -3.63 16.64
C VAL A 99 -12.24 -4.94 17.19
N ASN A 100 -11.62 -5.53 18.20
CA ASN A 100 -12.23 -6.61 18.97
C ASN A 100 -13.44 -6.03 19.71
N THR A 101 -14.58 -5.86 19.03
CA THR A 101 -15.88 -5.70 19.70
C THR A 101 -16.47 -7.07 19.95
N VAL A 102 -15.82 -7.87 20.80
CA VAL A 102 -16.40 -9.10 21.36
C VAL A 102 -16.85 -8.81 22.79
N GLU A 103 -17.67 -7.77 23.00
CA GLU A 103 -18.43 -7.56 24.26
C GLU A 103 -19.67 -6.68 24.03
N ALA A 104 -20.38 -6.85 22.91
CA ALA A 104 -21.62 -6.09 22.70
C ALA A 104 -22.71 -6.91 22.04
N TYR A 105 -22.96 -8.15 22.48
CA TYR A 105 -24.27 -8.81 22.38
C TYR A 105 -24.30 -10.00 23.36
N GLY A 106 -24.63 -9.70 24.61
CA GLY A 106 -25.10 -10.67 25.59
C GLY A 106 -26.21 -9.99 26.39
N GLY A 107 -27.42 -10.05 25.82
CA GLY A 107 -28.65 -9.65 26.51
C GLY A 107 -29.10 -10.69 27.53
#